data_AF-A0A935N233-F1
#
_entry.id   AF-A0A935N233-F1
#
_cell.length_a   1.000
_cell.length_b   1.000
_cell.length_c   1.000
_cell.angle_alpha   90.00
_cell.angle_beta   90.00
_cell.angle_gamma   90.00
#
_symmetry.space_group_name_H-M   'P 1'
#
loop_
_entity.id
_entity.type
_entity.pdbx_description
1 polymer ?
#
loop_
_entity_poly.entity_id
_entity_poly.type
_entity_poly.pdbx_seq_one_letter_code
_entity_poly.pdbx_strand_id
1 'polypeptide(L)'
;MVHSKSCEVTLAVKITEELVKGLEALRLSWKGDPATVPKGLSCSESKEGQFILVAAEAAFITLPGACVIKGIGAIELLGDAPAFVEGAKSKTLILKATPEGWRFSVKYVPPIIRERNIK
;
A
#
# COMPACT_ATOMS: atom_id res chain seq x y z
N MET A 1 2.09 -14.20 25.04
CA MET A 1 1.94 -14.23 23.57
C MET A 1 2.27 -12.83 23.07
N VAL A 2 3.47 -12.63 22.51
CA VAL A 2 3.89 -11.30 22.03
C VAL A 2 3.11 -11.04 20.75
N HIS A 3 2.03 -10.27 20.85
CA HIS A 3 1.37 -9.72 19.67
C HIS A 3 2.40 -8.82 18.99
N SER A 4 2.99 -9.30 17.89
CA SER A 4 3.74 -8.45 16.98
C SER A 4 2.81 -7.33 16.53
N LYS A 5 3.00 -6.14 17.11
CA LYS A 5 2.22 -4.95 16.75
C LYS A 5 2.47 -4.71 15.26
N SER A 6 1.39 -4.66 14.48
CA SER A 6 1.46 -4.28 13.07
C SER A 6 2.12 -2.90 12.95
N CYS A 7 3.16 -2.80 12.14
CA CYS A 7 3.85 -1.56 11.84
C CYS A 7 3.19 -0.91 10.62
N GLU A 8 2.92 0.38 10.69
CA GLU A 8 2.59 1.21 9.54
C GLU A 8 3.76 2.13 9.26
N VAL A 9 4.25 2.13 8.03
CA VAL A 9 5.41 2.91 7.59
C VAL A 9 4.99 3.71 6.36
N THR A 10 5.07 5.04 6.45
CA THR A 10 4.93 5.90 5.25
C THR A 10 6.22 5.82 4.45
N LEU A 11 6.14 5.46 3.17
CA LEU A 11 7.29 5.45 2.28
C LEU A 11 7.27 6.68 1.38
N ALA A 12 8.46 7.23 1.14
CA ALA A 12 8.65 8.23 0.10
C ALA A 12 8.58 7.52 -1.25
N VAL A 13 7.54 7.84 -2.02
CA VAL A 13 7.33 7.26 -3.34
C VAL A 13 7.12 8.36 -4.35
N LYS A 14 7.53 8.08 -5.58
CA LYS A 14 7.20 8.89 -6.74
C LYS A 14 6.03 8.20 -7.45
N ILE A 15 4.89 8.88 -7.41
CA ILE A 15 3.71 8.44 -8.15
C ILE A 15 3.90 8.80 -9.61
N THR A 16 3.76 7.81 -10.49
CA THR A 16 3.78 8.01 -11.93
C THR A 16 2.43 8.54 -12.41
N GLU A 17 2.42 9.28 -13.52
CA GLU A 17 1.17 9.77 -14.12
C GLU A 17 0.21 8.63 -14.48
N GLU A 18 0.74 7.46 -14.86
CA GLU A 18 -0.05 6.26 -15.13
C GLU A 18 -0.81 5.80 -13.88
N LEU A 19 -0.13 5.75 -12.73
CA LEU A 19 -0.77 5.42 -11.47
C LEU A 19 -1.82 6.47 -11.07
N VAL A 20 -1.54 7.77 -11.25
CA VAL A 20 -2.53 8.82 -10.95
C VAL A 20 -3.80 8.60 -11.79
N LYS A 21 -3.65 8.35 -13.09
CA LYS A 21 -4.77 8.07 -13.99
C LYS A 21 -5.51 6.80 -13.57
N GLY A 22 -4.79 5.74 -13.21
CA GLY A 22 -5.39 4.50 -12.72
C GLY A 22 -6.17 4.68 -11.42
N LEU A 23 -5.65 5.48 -10.49
CA LEU A 23 -6.30 5.78 -9.21
C LEU A 23 -7.54 6.66 -9.37
N GLU A 24 -7.48 7.68 -10.23
CA GLU A 24 -8.63 8.52 -10.59
C GLU A 24 -9.71 7.70 -11.30
N ALA A 25 -9.33 6.84 -12.24
CA ALA A 25 -10.26 5.92 -12.91
C ALA A 25 -10.92 4.97 -11.90
N LEU A 26 -10.14 4.35 -11.00
CA LEU A 26 -10.68 3.50 -9.94
C LEU A 26 -11.62 4.28 -9.03
N ARG A 27 -11.26 5.51 -8.64
CA ARG A 27 -12.10 6.36 -7.79
C ARG A 27 -13.43 6.66 -8.47
N LEU A 28 -13.42 7.02 -9.75
CA LEU A 28 -14.63 7.28 -10.53
C LEU A 28 -15.49 6.02 -10.67
N SER A 29 -14.88 4.88 -11.01
CA SER A 29 -15.56 3.59 -11.10
C SER A 29 -16.17 3.18 -9.76
N TRP A 30 -15.43 3.28 -8.66
CA TRP A 30 -15.91 2.96 -7.31
C TRP A 30 -17.05 3.86 -6.86
N LYS A 31 -16.99 5.16 -7.19
CA LYS A 31 -18.04 6.13 -6.84
C LYS A 31 -19.35 5.87 -7.61
N GLY A 32 -19.24 5.36 -8.84
CA GLY A 32 -20.40 4.94 -9.63
C GLY A 32 -20.93 3.57 -9.20
N ASP A 33 -20.05 2.60 -9.03
CA ASP A 33 -20.36 1.24 -8.63
C ASP A 33 -19.25 0.66 -7.74
N PRO A 34 -19.50 0.44 -6.44
CA PRO A 34 -18.48 -0.03 -5.52
C PRO A 34 -18.07 -1.50 -5.73
N ALA A 35 -18.81 -2.27 -6.54
CA ALA A 35 -18.45 -3.66 -6.89
C ALA A 35 -17.40 -3.73 -8.01
N THR A 36 -17.06 -2.61 -8.65
CA THR A 36 -15.98 -2.52 -9.65
C THR A 36 -14.58 -2.64 -9.07
N VAL A 37 -14.44 -2.56 -7.73
CA VAL A 37 -13.13 -2.64 -7.07
C VAL A 37 -12.53 -4.03 -7.24
N PRO A 38 -11.32 -4.15 -7.82
CA PRO A 38 -10.65 -5.44 -8.01
C PRO A 38 -10.50 -6.23 -6.71
N LYS A 39 -10.57 -7.56 -6.79
CA LYS A 39 -10.38 -8.42 -5.61
C LYS A 39 -9.03 -8.15 -4.94
N GLY A 40 -9.07 -7.86 -3.65
CA GLY A 40 -7.89 -7.50 -2.86
C GLY A 40 -7.57 -6.01 -2.83
N LEU A 41 -8.32 -5.17 -3.56
CA LEU A 41 -8.34 -3.73 -3.35
C LEU A 41 -9.57 -3.38 -2.49
N SER A 42 -9.46 -2.33 -1.70
CA SER A 42 -10.55 -1.79 -0.90
C SER A 42 -10.47 -0.29 -0.95
N CYS A 43 -11.52 0.34 -1.48
CA CYS A 43 -11.63 1.78 -1.56
C CYS A 43 -12.49 2.28 -0.40
N SER A 44 -12.11 3.40 0.19
CA SER A 44 -12.86 4.05 1.26
C SER A 44 -12.64 5.55 1.17
N GLU A 45 -13.59 6.32 1.70
CA GLU A 45 -13.45 7.77 1.77
C GLU A 45 -13.34 8.18 3.24
N SER A 46 -12.37 9.02 3.57
CA SER A 46 -12.28 9.63 4.90
C SER A 46 -13.41 10.62 5.10
N LYS A 47 -13.72 10.94 6.36
CA LYS A 47 -14.68 12.00 6.71
C LYS A 47 -14.38 13.36 6.07
N GLU A 48 -13.13 13.61 5.70
CA GLU A 48 -12.66 14.81 5.02
C GLU A 48 -12.75 14.74 3.48
N GLY A 49 -13.37 13.70 2.91
CA GLY A 49 -13.45 13.50 1.45
C GLY A 49 -12.17 12.97 0.80
N GLN A 50 -11.20 12.53 1.61
CA GLN A 50 -9.95 11.97 1.12
C GLN A 50 -10.14 10.51 0.72
N PHE A 51 -9.86 10.19 -0.53
CA PHE A 51 -9.92 8.82 -1.03
C PHE A 51 -8.77 8.00 -0.45
N ILE A 52 -9.09 6.86 0.13
CA ILE A 52 -8.16 5.88 0.67
C ILE A 52 -8.33 4.59 -0.15
N LEU A 53 -7.25 4.15 -0.78
CA LEU A 53 -7.14 2.85 -1.41
C LEU A 53 -6.27 1.95 -0.55
N VAL A 54 -6.79 0.79 -0.18
CA VAL A 54 -6.06 -0.24 0.54
C VAL A 54 -5.87 -1.42 -0.40
N ALA A 55 -4.62 -1.78 -0.70
CA ALA A 55 -4.29 -2.96 -1.48
C ALA A 55 -3.75 -4.07 -0.57
N ALA A 56 -4.41 -5.22 -0.58
CA ALA A 56 -3.94 -6.44 0.05
C ALA A 56 -2.81 -7.07 -0.78
N GLU A 57 -2.00 -7.92 -0.15
CA GLU A 57 -0.84 -8.59 -0.75
C GLU A 57 -1.15 -9.29 -2.09
N ALA A 58 -2.36 -9.78 -2.30
CA ALA A 58 -2.77 -10.41 -3.56
C ALA A 58 -2.91 -9.42 -4.74
N ALA A 59 -3.17 -8.14 -4.45
CA ALA A 59 -3.48 -7.10 -5.41
C ALA A 59 -2.28 -6.23 -5.82
N PHE A 60 -1.11 -6.44 -5.21
CA PHE A 60 0.11 -5.74 -5.60
C PHE A 60 1.32 -6.68 -5.62
N ILE A 61 2.37 -6.24 -6.30
CA ILE A 61 3.65 -6.92 -6.40
C ILE A 61 4.72 -5.90 -6.01
N THR A 62 5.62 -6.28 -5.11
CA THR A 62 6.77 -5.45 -4.74
C THR A 62 7.99 -5.89 -5.53
N LEU A 63 8.61 -4.93 -6.20
CA LEU A 63 9.89 -5.06 -6.89
C LEU A 63 10.95 -4.21 -6.16
N PRO A 64 12.24 -4.46 -6.38
CA PRO A 64 13.30 -3.58 -5.87
C PRO A 64 13.10 -2.17 -6.45
N GLY A 65 12.89 -1.17 -5.60
CA GLY A 65 12.66 0.22 -6.02
C GLY A 65 11.28 0.53 -6.62
N ALA A 66 10.34 -0.43 -6.68
CA ALA A 66 9.00 -0.17 -7.22
C ALA A 66 7.91 -1.08 -6.63
N CYS A 67 6.66 -0.62 -6.62
CA CYS A 67 5.48 -1.40 -6.25
C CYS A 67 4.44 -1.34 -7.36
N VAL A 68 4.07 -2.48 -7.93
CA VAL A 68 3.07 -2.55 -9.00
C VAL A 68 1.74 -3.01 -8.42
N ILE A 69 0.71 -2.17 -8.52
CA ILE A 69 -0.66 -2.53 -8.14
C ILE A 69 -1.37 -3.07 -9.38
N LYS A 70 -1.86 -4.31 -9.30
CA LYS A 70 -2.53 -4.99 -10.41
C LYS A 70 -3.76 -4.20 -10.83
N GLY A 71 -3.80 -3.80 -12.11
CA GLY A 71 -4.94 -3.07 -12.69
C GLY A 71 -4.98 -1.57 -12.38
N ILE A 72 -4.00 -1.02 -11.66
CA ILE A 72 -3.90 0.43 -11.39
C ILE A 72 -2.64 1.02 -12.03
N GLY A 73 -1.47 0.42 -11.77
CA GLY A 73 -0.20 0.92 -12.29
C GLY A 73 0.97 0.68 -11.35
N ALA A 74 2.11 1.28 -11.66
CA ALA A 74 3.35 1.17 -10.90
C ALA A 74 3.68 2.43 -10.09
N ILE A 75 4.19 2.21 -8.88
CA ILE A 75 4.71 3.22 -7.96
C ILE A 75 6.21 3.05 -7.92
N GLU A 76 6.94 4.13 -8.12
CA GLU A 76 8.39 4.13 -7.94
C GLU A 76 8.69 4.47 -6.48
N LEU A 77 9.48 3.64 -5.80
CA LEU A 77 9.96 3.95 -4.46
C LEU A 77 11.17 4.88 -4.61
N LEU A 78 11.21 5.98 -3.86
CA LEU A 78 12.34 6.93 -3.92
C LEU A 78 13.59 6.41 -3.20
N GLY A 79 13.59 5.16 -2.74
CA GLY A 79 14.74 4.50 -2.14
C GLY A 79 14.94 3.09 -2.71
N ASP A 80 16.20 2.67 -2.77
CA ASP A 80 16.61 1.30 -3.11
C ASP A 80 16.15 0.24 -2.09
N ALA A 81 15.65 0.69 -0.94
CA ALA A 81 15.15 -0.21 0.09
C ALA A 81 13.82 -0.86 -0.35
N PRO A 82 13.66 -2.18 -0.11
CA PRO A 82 12.39 -2.84 -0.38
C PRO A 82 11.28 -2.20 0.46
N ALA A 83 10.07 -2.09 -0.12
CA ALA A 83 8.91 -1.55 0.61
C ALA A 83 8.57 -2.34 1.89
N PHE A 84 9.03 -3.59 2.00
CA PHE A 84 8.84 -4.44 3.16
C PHE A 84 10.16 -5.05 3.60
N VAL A 85 10.35 -5.14 4.92
CA VAL A 85 11.48 -5.88 5.49
C VAL A 85 11.38 -7.37 5.16
N GLU A 86 12.54 -8.01 5.00
CA GLU A 86 12.61 -9.45 4.72
C GLU A 86 11.95 -10.25 5.86
N GLY A 87 11.07 -11.19 5.52
CA GLY A 87 10.28 -11.95 6.50
C GLY A 87 9.02 -11.25 7.05
N ALA A 88 8.68 -10.04 6.58
CA ALA A 88 7.41 -9.40 6.92
C ALA A 88 6.20 -10.21 6.45
N LYS A 89 5.17 -10.29 7.29
CA LYS A 89 3.90 -10.98 7.00
C LYS A 89 2.72 -10.00 6.99
N SER A 90 1.60 -10.41 6.40
CA SER A 90 0.36 -9.61 6.35
C SER A 90 0.59 -8.22 5.75
N LYS A 91 1.17 -8.18 4.55
CA LYS A 91 1.51 -6.94 3.87
C LYS A 91 0.27 -6.29 3.30
N THR A 92 0.16 -5.00 3.47
CA THR A 92 -0.94 -4.19 2.96
C THR A 92 -0.40 -2.85 2.55
N LEU A 93 -0.79 -2.36 1.39
CA LEU A 93 -0.50 -1.02 0.94
C LEU A 93 -1.70 -0.14 1.19
N ILE A 94 -1.46 1.10 1.57
CA ILE A 94 -2.46 2.10 1.85
C ILE A 94 -2.04 3.34 1.08
N LEU A 95 -2.87 3.77 0.15
CA LEU A 95 -2.71 4.98 -0.62
C LEU A 95 -3.78 5.96 -0.19
N LYS A 96 -3.38 7.16 0.19
CA LYS A 96 -4.29 8.21 0.62
C LYS A 96 -4.14 9.42 -0.30
N ALA A 97 -5.23 9.83 -0.93
CA ALA A 97 -5.29 11.06 -1.69
C ALA A 97 -5.27 12.25 -0.72
N THR A 98 -4.26 13.09 -0.84
CA THR A 98 -4.13 14.35 -0.10
C THR A 98 -4.09 15.51 -1.11
N PRO A 99 -4.43 16.75 -0.71
CA PRO A 99 -4.39 17.89 -1.62
C PRO A 99 -2.99 18.18 -2.17
N GLU A 100 -1.94 17.76 -1.48
CA GLU A 100 -0.53 17.91 -1.89
C GLU A 100 -0.03 16.76 -2.80
N GLY A 101 -0.82 15.69 -2.96
CA GLY A 101 -0.44 14.50 -3.72
C GLY A 101 -0.95 13.21 -3.10
N TRP A 102 -0.39 12.06 -3.49
CA TRP A 102 -0.74 10.77 -2.87
C TRP A 102 0.26 10.41 -1.78
N ARG A 103 -0.26 10.02 -0.62
CA ARG A 103 0.54 9.52 0.49
C ARG A 103 0.51 7.99 0.48
N PHE A 104 1.69 7.38 0.41
CA PHE A 104 1.85 5.94 0.39
C PHE A 104 2.32 5.44 1.75
N SER A 105 1.51 4.60 2.36
CA SER A 105 1.82 3.90 3.60
C SER A 105 1.75 2.40 3.36
N VAL A 106 2.65 1.66 3.99
CA VAL A 106 2.63 0.21 4.01
C VAL A 106 2.39 -0.26 5.43
N LYS A 107 1.52 -1.24 5.59
CA LYS A 107 1.24 -1.89 6.85
C LYS A 107 1.70 -3.34 6.75
N TYR A 108 2.51 -3.78 7.69
CA TYR A 108 2.99 -5.14 7.75
C TYR A 108 3.27 -5.55 9.19
N VAL A 109 3.29 -6.86 9.43
CA VAL A 109 3.75 -7.44 10.68
C VAL A 109 5.23 -7.77 10.51
N PRO A 110 6.14 -7.12 11.26
CA PRO A 110 7.56 -7.44 11.18
C PRO A 110 7.78 -8.91 11.62
N PRO A 111 8.81 -9.58 11.08
CA PRO A 111 9.15 -10.93 11.52
C PRO A 111 9.40 -10.94 13.03
N ILE A 112 8.93 -12.00 13.71
CA ILE A 112 9.26 -12.21 15.12
C ILE A 112 10.74 -12.63 15.17
N ILE A 113 11.62 -11.65 15.40
CA ILE A 113 13.01 -11.94 15.73
C ILE A 113 13.00 -12.51 17.15
N ARG A 114 12.99 -13.84 17.26
CA ARG A 114 13.37 -14.48 18.52
C ARG A 114 14.87 -14.35 18.63
N GLU A 115 15.35 -13.35 19.35
CA GLU A 115 16.70 -13.38 19.92
C GLU A 115 16.76 -14.61 20.83
N ARG A 116 17.18 -15.75 20.29
CA ARG A 116 17.63 -16.85 21.14
C ARG A 116 18.85 -16.30 21.86
N ASN A 117 18.68 -16.09 23.17
CA ASN A 117 19.72 -15.86 24.15
C ASN A 117 21.04 -16.51 23.70
N ILE A 118 21.98 -15.69 23.24
CA ILE A 118 23.39 -16.06 23.24
C ILE A 118 23.84 -15.77 24.67
N LYS A 119 23.62 -16.72 25.57
CA LYS A 119 24.44 -16.97 26.76
C LYS A 119 23.99 -18.23 27.47
#